data_AF-A0A1W2GA09-F1
#
_entry.id   AF-A0A1W2GA09-F1
#
_cell.length_a   1.000
_cell.length_b   1.000
_cell.length_c   1.000
_cell.angle_alpha   90.00
_cell.angle_beta   90.00
_cell.angle_gamma   90.00
#
_symmetry.space_group_name_H-M   'P 1'
#
loop_
_entity.id
_entity.type
_entity.pdbx_description
1 polymer ?
#
loop_
_entity_poly.entity_id
_entity_poly.type
_entity_poly.pdbx_seq_one_letter_code
_entity_poly.pdbx_strand_id
1 'polypeptide(L)'
;MKRVLFTIGLLVALSAQAWAQCAMCKTTIVNNVSHGELSLAEGLNFGIMYLFFTPYLIIPIVGLLWYLTSKKNAKKKLKRGVIEL
;
A
#
# COMPACT_ATOMS: atom_id res chain seq x y z
N MET A 1 -18.06 21.34 21.76
CA MET A 1 -16.58 21.34 21.71
C MET A 1 -15.95 20.34 22.67
N LYS A 2 -16.32 20.30 23.97
CA LYS A 2 -15.78 19.33 24.95
C LYS A 2 -15.94 17.85 24.55
N ARG A 3 -17.10 17.47 23.96
CA ARG A 3 -17.34 16.09 23.46
C ARG A 3 -16.45 15.73 22.27
N VAL A 4 -16.24 16.67 21.34
CA VAL A 4 -15.35 16.49 20.19
C VAL A 4 -13.89 16.38 20.63
N LEU A 5 -13.49 17.20 21.60
CA LEU A 5 -12.15 17.15 22.17
C LEU A 5 -11.90 15.82 22.93
N PHE A 6 -12.90 15.33 23.65
CA PHE A 6 -12.85 14.04 24.35
C PHE A 6 -12.77 12.87 23.36
N THR A 7 -13.55 12.89 22.28
CA THR A 7 -13.50 11.84 21.25
C THR A 7 -12.18 11.83 20.48
N ILE A 8 -11.60 13.01 20.21
CA ILE A 8 -10.28 13.12 19.56
C ILE A 8 -9.18 12.62 20.50
N GLY A 9 -9.22 13.00 21.78
CA GLY A 9 -8.27 12.51 22.79
C GLY A 9 -8.30 11.00 22.97
N LEU A 10 -9.49 10.39 22.98
CA LEU A 10 -9.67 8.95 23.07
C LEU A 10 -9.13 8.20 21.84
N LEU A 11 -9.34 8.75 20.63
CA LEU A 11 -8.84 8.17 19.39
C LEU A 11 -7.29 8.17 19.33
N VAL A 12 -6.66 9.25 19.81
CA VAL A 12 -5.19 9.35 19.88
C VAL A 12 -4.62 8.37 20.92
N ALA A 13 -5.27 8.23 22.08
CA ALA A 13 -4.85 7.27 23.11
C ALA A 13 -4.89 5.82 22.62
N LEU A 14 -5.91 5.43 21.85
CA LEU A 14 -6.02 4.09 21.26
C LEU A 14 -4.99 3.80 20.16
N SER A 15 -4.46 4.85 19.52
CA SER A 15 -3.43 4.70 18.46
C SER A 15 -2.04 4.33 18.99
N ALA A 16 -1.77 4.59 20.28
CA ALA A 16 -0.47 4.30 20.90
C ALA A 16 -0.17 2.80 21.02
N GLN A 17 -1.19 1.93 21.04
CA GLN A 17 -1.04 0.47 21.06
C GLN A 17 -0.96 -0.17 19.66
N ALA A 18 -1.19 0.59 18.59
CA ALA A 18 -1.11 0.09 17.21
C ALA A 18 0.34 -0.02 16.67
N TRP A 19 1.33 0.50 17.42
CA TRP A 19 2.74 0.55 17.01
C TRP A 19 3.58 -0.67 17.41
N ALA A 20 2.97 -1.75 17.92
CA ALA A 20 3.72 -2.96 18.33
C ALA A 20 3.10 -4.30 17.92
N GLN A 21 1.89 -4.32 17.35
CA GLN A 21 1.21 -5.57 16.98
C GLN A 21 1.03 -5.68 15.47
N CYS A 22 2.14 -5.83 14.74
CA CYS A 22 2.20 -6.50 13.43
C CYS A 22 3.65 -6.64 12.92
N ALA A 23 4.59 -7.01 13.80
CA ALA A 23 5.94 -7.45 13.41
C ALA A 23 6.43 -8.68 14.20
N MET A 24 5.55 -9.31 14.99
CA MET A 24 5.91 -10.38 15.93
C MET A 24 6.02 -11.78 15.32
N CYS A 25 5.70 -11.99 14.04
CA CYS A 25 5.90 -13.28 13.40
C CYS A 25 7.28 -13.40 12.72
N LYS A 26 7.96 -12.28 12.47
CA LYS A 26 9.24 -12.28 11.74
C LYS A 26 10.39 -12.79 12.61
N THR A 27 10.45 -12.37 13.86
CA THR A 27 11.53 -12.66 14.81
C THR A 27 11.49 -14.11 15.30
N THR A 28 10.31 -14.65 15.60
CA THR A 28 10.17 -16.07 16.01
C THR A 28 10.61 -17.01 14.89
N ILE A 29 10.26 -16.72 13.63
CA ILE A 29 10.64 -17.58 12.50
C ILE A 29 12.14 -17.50 12.20
N VAL A 30 12.75 -16.30 12.27
CA VAL A 30 14.21 -16.15 12.10
C VAL A 30 14.98 -16.93 13.18
N ASN A 31 14.49 -16.99 14.41
CA ASN A 31 15.12 -17.78 15.47
C ASN A 31 15.04 -19.30 15.22
N ASN A 32 14.00 -19.79 14.55
CA ASN A 32 13.87 -21.21 14.19
C ASN A 32 14.79 -21.62 13.02
N VAL A 33 15.19 -20.68 12.15
CA VAL A 33 16.20 -20.94 11.10
C VAL A 33 17.56 -21.27 11.71
N SER A 34 17.91 -20.68 12.86
CA SER A 34 19.14 -21.03 13.60
C SER A 34 19.17 -22.49 14.07
N HIS A 35 18.03 -23.18 14.08
CA HIS A 35 17.89 -24.60 14.43
C HIS A 35 17.88 -25.57 13.22
N GLY A 36 18.12 -25.08 11.99
CA GLY A 36 18.36 -25.94 10.81
C GLY A 36 17.27 -25.90 9.71
N GLU A 37 16.19 -25.14 9.90
CA GLU A 37 15.10 -25.01 8.92
C GLU A 37 15.37 -23.82 7.97
N LEU A 38 16.31 -23.99 7.02
CA LEU A 38 16.79 -22.94 6.10
C LEU A 38 15.73 -22.41 5.11
N SER A 39 14.70 -23.21 4.81
CA SER A 39 13.67 -22.91 3.80
C SER A 39 12.79 -21.71 4.15
N LEU A 40 12.61 -21.40 5.44
CA LEU A 40 11.80 -20.26 5.89
C LEU A 40 12.60 -18.94 5.91
N ALA A 41 13.93 -18.99 5.95
CA ALA A 41 14.78 -17.79 5.93
C ALA A 41 14.89 -17.16 4.53
N GLU A 42 14.96 -17.98 3.48
CA GLU A 42 15.07 -17.48 2.09
C GLU A 42 13.82 -16.71 1.65
N GLY A 43 12.64 -17.14 2.11
CA GLY A 43 11.37 -16.44 1.86
C GLY A 43 11.32 -15.01 2.44
N LEU A 44 12.18 -14.70 3.42
CA LEU A 44 12.19 -13.40 4.08
C LEU A 44 12.90 -12.31 3.29
N ASN A 45 14.04 -12.63 2.68
CA ASN A 45 14.74 -11.71 1.78
C ASN A 45 13.89 -11.43 0.54
N PHE A 46 13.17 -12.45 0.06
CA PHE A 46 12.17 -12.29 -1.00
C PHE A 46 11.01 -11.40 -0.57
N GLY A 47 10.50 -11.56 0.65
CA GLY A 47 9.41 -10.73 1.18
C GLY A 47 9.77 -9.24 1.27
N ILE A 48 10.99 -8.91 1.70
CA ILE A 48 11.48 -7.51 1.76
C ILE A 48 11.60 -6.90 0.37
N MET A 49 12.20 -7.64 -0.58
CA MET A 49 12.25 -7.19 -1.97
C MET A 49 10.83 -7.03 -2.55
N TYR A 50 9.92 -7.99 -2.32
CA TYR A 50 8.54 -7.93 -2.81
C TYR A 50 7.80 -6.68 -2.31
N LEU A 51 7.86 -6.38 -1.01
CA LEU A 51 7.26 -5.18 -0.41
C LEU A 51 7.87 -3.89 -0.96
N PHE A 52 9.18 -3.87 -1.24
CA PHE A 52 9.83 -2.71 -1.85
C PHE A 52 9.44 -2.53 -3.31
N PHE A 53 9.47 -3.58 -4.14
CA PHE A 53 9.17 -3.51 -5.57
C PHE A 53 7.69 -3.25 -5.88
N THR A 54 6.77 -3.71 -5.03
CA THR A 54 5.31 -3.58 -5.23
C THR A 54 4.86 -2.13 -5.49
N PRO A 55 5.18 -1.12 -4.66
CA PRO A 55 4.80 0.26 -4.93
C PRO A 55 5.45 0.83 -6.19
N TYR A 56 6.70 0.47 -6.51
CA TYR A 56 7.37 0.94 -7.73
C TYR A 56 6.77 0.36 -9.01
N LEU A 57 6.06 -0.77 -8.94
CA LEU A 57 5.36 -1.35 -10.09
C LEU A 57 3.92 -0.84 -10.19
N ILE A 58 3.19 -0.75 -9.08
CA ILE A 58 1.76 -0.38 -9.09
C ILE A 58 1.55 1.07 -9.53
N ILE A 59 2.37 2.01 -9.01
CA ILE A 59 2.22 3.45 -9.31
C ILE A 59 2.32 3.76 -10.82
N PRO A 60 3.36 3.32 -11.56
CA PRO A 60 3.47 3.61 -12.98
C PRO A 60 2.37 2.92 -13.80
N ILE A 61 1.95 1.70 -13.43
CA ILE A 61 0.87 0.99 -14.13
C ILE A 61 -0.44 1.78 -14.03
N VAL A 62 -0.82 2.18 -12.81
CA VAL A 62 -2.04 2.97 -12.59
C VAL A 62 -1.95 4.34 -13.28
N GLY A 63 -0.79 5.01 -13.19
CA GLY A 63 -0.55 6.29 -13.86
C GLY A 63 -0.68 6.21 -15.38
N LEU A 64 -0.11 5.17 -16.00
CA LEU A 64 -0.21 4.93 -17.45
C LEU A 64 -1.65 4.63 -17.88
N LEU A 65 -2.36 3.75 -17.17
CA LEU A 65 -3.76 3.44 -17.46
C LEU A 65 -4.66 4.67 -17.38
N TRP A 66 -4.44 5.50 -16.36
CA TRP A 66 -5.16 6.77 -16.20
C TRP A 66 -4.83 7.73 -17.34
N TYR A 67 -3.55 7.89 -17.70
CA TYR A 67 -3.13 8.76 -18.80
C TYR A 67 -3.71 8.35 -20.16
N LEU A 68 -3.66 7.04 -20.47
CA LEU A 68 -4.22 6.51 -21.71
C LEU A 68 -5.74 6.71 -21.79
N THR A 69 -6.43 6.54 -20.66
CA THR A 69 -7.89 6.75 -20.58
C THR A 69 -8.26 8.23 -20.70
N SER A 70 -7.53 9.10 -20.02
CA SER A 70 -7.73 10.56 -20.09
C SER A 70 -7.54 11.08 -21.51
N LYS A 71 -6.49 10.62 -22.22
CA LYS A 71 -6.24 10.98 -23.64
C LYS A 71 -7.36 10.52 -24.57
N LYS A 72 -7.91 9.31 -24.36
CA LYS A 72 -9.06 8.81 -25.14
C LYS A 72 -10.32 9.65 -24.89
N ASN A 73 -10.57 10.05 -23.66
CA ASN A 73 -11.72 10.88 -23.29
C ASN A 73 -11.60 12.31 -23.86
N ALA A 74 -10.40 12.90 -23.83
CA ALA A 74 -10.14 14.20 -24.47
C ALA A 74 -10.42 14.16 -25.98
N LYS A 75 -9.97 13.12 -26.68
CA LYS A 75 -10.26 12.94 -28.12
C LYS A 75 -11.75 12.73 -28.40
N LYS A 76 -12.46 11.98 -27.55
CA LYS A 76 -13.92 11.82 -27.67
C LYS A 76 -14.67 13.15 -27.48
N LYS A 77 -14.22 14.02 -26.58
CA LYS A 77 -14.84 15.34 -26.34
C LYS A 77 -14.70 16.27 -27.55
N LEU A 78 -13.51 16.30 -28.16
CA LEU A 78 -13.25 16.99 -29.43
C LEU A 78 -14.12 16.47 -30.58
N LYS A 79 -14.22 15.13 -30.73
CA LYS A 79 -15.02 14.53 -31.81
C LYS A 79 -16.52 14.76 -31.63
N ARG A 80 -17.04 14.82 -30.39
CA ARG A 80 -18.44 15.21 -30.14
C ARG A 80 -18.72 16.66 -30.48
N GLY A 81 -17.83 17.58 -30.11
CA GLY A 81 -17.99 19.01 -30.41
C GLY A 81 -17.99 19.32 -31.93
N VAL A 82 -17.34 18.49 -32.74
CA VAL A 82 -17.38 18.60 -34.22
C VAL A 82 -18.66 18.02 -34.82
N ILE A 83 -19.33 17.07 -34.14
CA ILE A 83 -20.57 16.45 -34.64
C ILE A 83 -21.82 17.27 -34.25
N GLU A 84 -21.73 18.12 -33.21
CA GLU A 84 -22.79 19.07 -32.81
C GLU A 84 -22.76 20.42 -33.56
N LEU A 85 -21.85 20.59 -34.52
CA LEU A 85 -21.76 21.74 -35.44
C LEU A 85 -22.14 21.31 -36.85
#